data_AF-A0A9X3KDX9-F1
#
_entry.id   AF-A0A9X3KDX9-F1
#
_cell.length_a   1.000
_cell.length_b   1.000
_cell.length_c   1.000
_cell.angle_alpha   90.00
_cell.angle_beta   90.00
_cell.angle_gamma   90.00
#
_symmetry.space_group_name_H-M   'P 1'
#
loop_
_entity.id
_entity.type
_entity.pdbx_description
1 polymer ?
#
loop_
_entity_poly.entity_id
_entity_poly.type
_entity_poly.pdbx_seq_one_letter_code
_entity_poly.pdbx_strand_id
1 'polypeptide(L)'
;MVSLLCGAATATTVVILLFMVDSISSEGIKVSDISTLVAGIVGAAIGGAISWAQSRQSSKETLQRDKESRMSVIENNALSTLLKVQRIANSYHTHKMYFWSQLREANANETFVPQLWQILKSQVAGSETGVSFSAEELVPLQLAGKTDLINECGLLAERLQVVERGMIEYTSLRREMEALLIDHSRKLPDGRVLTEVPKDLWEKVSMKSDTLEQFIRGLYADITADDAKAKTLCSSVSEAFAAHFQNGLKFKMKFVDDEEQYSLHVPLDHYIVKKRMLRDNQGNLFFLRSYALK
;
A
#
# COMPACT_ATOMS: atom_id res chain seq x y z
N MET A 1 2.13 10.11 -47.85
CA MET A 1 2.30 11.57 -48.06
C MET A 1 3.72 12.11 -47.81
N VAL A 2 4.73 11.31 -47.42
CA VAL A 2 6.12 11.79 -47.25
C VAL A 2 6.96 11.66 -48.53
N SER A 3 6.51 10.86 -49.50
CA SER A 3 7.25 10.64 -50.77
C SER A 3 7.17 11.81 -51.75
N LEU A 4 6.27 12.78 -51.54
CA LEU A 4 6.09 13.94 -52.43
C LEU A 4 6.93 15.17 -52.02
N LEU A 5 7.32 15.28 -50.74
CA LEU A 5 8.15 16.40 -50.27
C LEU A 5 9.65 16.20 -50.53
N CYS A 6 10.12 14.95 -50.66
CA CYS A 6 11.51 14.66 -51.04
C CYS A 6 11.81 14.98 -52.52
N GLY A 7 10.80 14.94 -53.41
CA GLY A 7 10.95 15.27 -54.82
C GLY A 7 11.12 16.78 -55.09
N ALA A 8 10.48 17.63 -54.29
CA ALA A 8 10.55 19.08 -54.45
C ALA A 8 11.91 19.66 -54.00
N ALA A 9 12.50 19.11 -52.92
CA ALA A 9 13.79 19.57 -52.40
C ALA A 9 14.98 19.08 -53.25
N THR A 10 14.87 17.91 -53.89
CA THR A 10 15.90 17.39 -54.79
C THR A 10 15.91 18.12 -56.14
N ALA A 11 14.74 18.50 -56.67
CA ALA A 11 14.63 19.27 -57.91
C ALA A 11 15.19 20.70 -57.77
N THR A 12 14.98 21.39 -56.65
CA THR A 12 15.51 22.75 -56.43
C THR A 12 17.03 22.77 -56.27
N THR A 13 17.64 21.75 -55.63
CA THR A 13 19.11 21.65 -55.54
C THR A 13 19.78 21.37 -56.88
N VAL A 14 19.17 20.59 -57.78
CA VAL A 14 19.72 20.32 -59.12
C VAL A 14 19.66 21.56 -60.01
N VAL A 15 18.58 22.35 -59.90
CA VAL A 15 18.44 23.61 -60.65
C VAL A 15 19.47 24.65 -60.19
N ILE A 16 19.72 24.78 -58.88
CA ILE A 16 20.76 25.70 -58.37
C ILE A 16 22.17 25.26 -58.82
N LEU A 17 22.43 23.96 -58.90
CA LEU A 17 23.69 23.40 -59.42
C LEU A 17 23.90 23.73 -60.91
N LEU A 18 22.86 23.63 -61.73
CA LEU A 18 22.93 23.98 -63.16
C LEU A 18 23.14 25.49 -63.37
N PHE A 19 22.46 26.34 -62.60
CA PHE A 19 22.64 27.80 -62.69
C PHE A 19 24.02 28.27 -62.21
N MET A 20 24.63 27.60 -61.22
CA MET A 20 25.99 27.93 -60.80
C MET A 20 27.06 27.43 -61.78
N VAL A 21 26.85 26.29 -62.44
CA VAL A 21 27.78 25.80 -63.47
C VAL A 21 27.78 26.74 -64.69
N ASP A 22 26.62 27.24 -65.12
CA ASP A 22 26.56 28.18 -66.24
C ASP A 22 27.09 29.58 -65.89
N SER A 23 26.97 30.03 -64.63
CA SER A 23 27.48 31.34 -64.19
C SER A 23 29.00 31.38 -63.99
N ILE A 24 29.68 30.23 -63.99
CA ILE A 24 31.14 30.11 -63.78
C ILE A 24 31.91 29.99 -65.10
N SER A 25 31.21 29.88 -66.24
CA SER A 25 31.83 29.63 -67.54
C SER A 25 32.46 30.86 -68.23
N SER A 26 32.51 32.05 -67.60
CA SER A 26 33.04 33.26 -68.26
C SER A 26 34.40 33.77 -67.79
N GLU A 27 35.04 33.22 -66.75
CA GLU A 27 36.40 33.65 -66.36
C GLU A 27 37.27 32.45 -65.96
N GLY A 28 38.55 32.46 -66.37
CA GLY A 28 39.46 31.31 -66.39
C GLY A 28 39.73 30.65 -65.04
N ILE A 29 38.88 29.69 -64.67
CA ILE A 29 39.05 28.83 -63.49
C ILE A 29 39.77 27.52 -63.88
N LYS A 30 40.80 27.16 -63.10
CA LYS A 30 41.57 25.92 -63.29
C LYS A 30 40.68 24.72 -62.98
N VAL A 31 40.81 23.64 -63.76
CA VAL A 31 40.05 22.38 -63.61
C VAL A 31 40.12 21.80 -62.18
N SER A 32 41.15 22.14 -61.42
CA SER A 32 41.29 21.83 -59.99
C SER A 32 40.16 22.41 -59.13
N ASP A 33 39.70 23.62 -59.40
CA ASP A 33 38.75 24.32 -58.53
C ASP A 33 37.33 23.78 -58.74
N ILE A 34 36.99 23.38 -59.97
CA ILE A 34 35.74 22.67 -60.31
C ILE A 34 35.70 21.30 -59.61
N SER A 35 36.80 20.55 -59.64
CA SER A 35 36.88 19.25 -58.95
C SER A 35 36.71 19.38 -57.44
N THR A 36 37.24 20.46 -56.85
CA THR A 36 37.15 20.73 -55.41
C THR A 36 35.74 21.16 -55.01
N LEU A 37 35.05 21.95 -55.84
CA LEU A 37 33.66 22.35 -55.64
C LEU A 37 32.70 21.16 -55.73
N VAL A 38 32.85 20.31 -56.75
CA VAL A 38 32.04 19.10 -56.94
C VAL A 38 32.29 18.09 -55.81
N ALA A 39 33.54 17.90 -55.41
CA ALA A 39 33.89 17.06 -54.26
C ALA A 39 33.27 17.58 -52.95
N GLY A 40 33.26 18.90 -52.74
CA GLY A 40 32.63 19.54 -51.58
C GLY A 40 31.11 19.34 -51.52
N ILE A 41 30.41 19.48 -52.66
CA ILE A 41 28.96 19.31 -52.74
C ILE A 41 28.56 17.84 -52.59
N VAL A 42 29.28 16.92 -53.24
CA VAL A 42 29.03 15.47 -53.11
C VAL A 42 29.33 15.01 -51.69
N GLY A 43 30.42 15.49 -51.07
CA GLY A 43 30.75 15.23 -49.67
C GLY A 43 29.66 15.74 -48.72
N ALA A 44 29.11 16.94 -48.95
CA ALA A 44 28.04 17.51 -48.14
C ALA A 44 26.71 16.75 -48.30
N ALA A 45 26.36 16.31 -49.50
CA ALA A 45 25.15 15.53 -49.76
C ALA A 45 25.21 14.13 -49.12
N ILE A 46 26.34 13.44 -49.25
CA ILE A 46 26.57 12.13 -48.63
C ILE A 46 26.63 12.26 -47.11
N GLY A 47 27.35 13.26 -46.59
CA GLY A 47 27.41 13.57 -45.17
C GLY A 47 26.04 13.92 -44.57
N GLY A 48 25.24 14.69 -45.30
CA GLY A 48 23.86 15.04 -44.94
C GLY A 48 22.92 13.83 -44.92
N ALA A 49 23.03 12.91 -45.89
CA ALA A 49 22.23 11.69 -45.94
C ALA A 49 22.56 10.72 -44.80
N ILE A 50 23.84 10.55 -44.47
CA ILE A 50 24.28 9.73 -43.34
C ILE A 50 23.83 10.36 -42.01
N SER A 51 23.99 11.68 -41.86
CA SER A 51 23.52 12.42 -40.67
C SER A 51 21.99 12.34 -40.49
N TRP A 52 21.23 12.40 -41.58
CA TRP A 52 19.78 12.22 -41.54
C TRP A 52 19.38 10.79 -41.16
N ALA A 53 20.04 9.78 -41.73
CA ALA A 53 19.78 8.38 -41.38
C ALA A 53 20.11 8.10 -39.91
N GLN A 54 21.26 8.59 -39.43
CA GLN A 54 21.71 8.45 -38.06
C GLN A 54 20.78 9.19 -37.08
N SER A 55 20.36 10.42 -37.39
CA SER A 55 19.43 11.17 -36.52
C SER A 55 18.06 10.49 -36.42
N ARG A 56 17.59 9.86 -37.50
CA ARG A 56 16.32 9.10 -37.50
C ARG A 56 16.43 7.80 -36.71
N GLN A 57 17.59 7.15 -36.73
CA GLN A 57 17.86 5.99 -35.87
C GLN A 57 17.94 6.41 -34.40
N SER A 58 18.73 7.42 -34.06
CA SER A 58 18.85 7.96 -32.71
C SER A 58 17.49 8.41 -32.16
N SER A 59 16.65 9.04 -32.98
CA SER A 59 15.31 9.47 -32.56
C SER A 59 14.40 8.29 -32.20
N LYS A 60 14.48 7.19 -32.96
CA LYS A 60 13.72 5.96 -32.64
C LYS A 60 14.23 5.30 -31.37
N GLU A 61 15.56 5.20 -31.22
CA GLU A 61 16.18 4.64 -30.02
C GLU A 61 15.86 5.47 -28.77
N THR A 62 15.95 6.80 -28.85
CA THR A 62 15.58 7.69 -27.73
C THR A 62 14.10 7.53 -27.39
N LEU A 63 13.20 7.50 -28.38
CA LEU A 63 11.77 7.30 -28.14
C LEU A 63 11.47 5.93 -27.51
N GLN A 64 12.22 4.89 -27.88
CA GLN A 64 12.10 3.57 -27.27
C GLN A 64 12.61 3.59 -25.81
N ARG A 65 13.80 4.14 -25.56
CA ARG A 65 14.35 4.30 -24.20
C ARG A 65 13.44 5.12 -23.30
N ASP A 66 12.85 6.19 -23.82
CA ASP A 66 11.91 7.04 -23.08
C ASP A 66 10.64 6.26 -22.70
N LYS A 67 10.12 5.42 -23.61
CA LYS A 67 8.97 4.56 -23.33
C LYS A 67 9.30 3.51 -22.26
N GLU A 68 10.45 2.87 -22.37
CA GLU A 68 10.92 1.86 -21.40
C GLU A 68 11.15 2.50 -20.02
N SER A 69 11.76 3.69 -19.97
CA SER A 69 11.96 4.46 -18.74
C SER A 69 10.63 4.83 -18.08
N ARG A 70 9.66 5.36 -18.85
CA ARG A 70 8.32 5.67 -18.33
C ARG A 70 7.60 4.44 -17.80
N MET A 71 7.69 3.31 -18.50
CA MET A 71 7.07 2.06 -18.06
C MET A 71 7.70 1.56 -16.76
N SER A 72 9.03 1.65 -16.62
CA SER A 72 9.75 1.31 -15.39
C SER A 72 9.27 2.16 -14.20
N VAL A 73 9.08 3.47 -14.41
CA VAL A 73 8.53 4.36 -13.37
C VAL A 73 7.11 3.95 -12.97
N ILE A 74 6.22 3.71 -13.95
CA ILE A 74 4.84 3.26 -13.70
C ILE A 74 4.82 1.92 -12.93
N GLU A 75 5.71 1.01 -13.29
CA GLU A 75 5.86 -0.28 -12.63
C GLU A 75 6.33 -0.15 -11.18
N ASN A 76 7.34 0.68 -10.94
CA ASN A 76 7.84 0.96 -9.59
C ASN A 76 6.74 1.59 -8.71
N ASN A 77 5.96 2.51 -9.29
CA ASN A 77 4.82 3.11 -8.61
C ASN A 77 3.74 2.08 -8.27
N ALA A 78 3.48 1.12 -9.17
CA ALA A 78 2.54 0.03 -8.91
C ALA A 78 3.02 -0.88 -7.77
N LEU A 79 4.32 -1.21 -7.74
CA LEU A 79 4.92 -1.98 -6.65
C LEU A 79 4.85 -1.21 -5.32
N SER A 80 5.14 0.09 -5.32
CA SER A 80 5.02 0.92 -4.11
C SER A 80 3.59 0.90 -3.56
N THR A 81 2.59 1.09 -4.43
CA THR A 81 1.17 1.01 -4.06
C THR A 81 0.83 -0.34 -3.46
N LEU A 82 1.25 -1.42 -4.10
CA LEU A 82 0.97 -2.77 -3.63
C LEU A 82 1.59 -3.04 -2.24
N LEU A 83 2.84 -2.61 -2.02
CA LEU A 83 3.53 -2.73 -0.72
C LEU A 83 2.84 -1.89 0.37
N LYS A 84 2.35 -0.70 0.04
CA LYS A 84 1.59 0.14 0.98
C LYS A 84 0.25 -0.50 1.36
N VAL A 85 -0.49 -1.04 0.39
CA VAL A 85 -1.74 -1.76 0.67
C VAL A 85 -1.47 -3.01 1.53
N GLN A 86 -0.40 -3.75 1.24
CA GLN A 86 0.02 -4.88 2.07
C GLN A 86 0.37 -4.45 3.50
N ARG A 87 1.10 -3.34 3.67
CA ARG A 87 1.40 -2.77 4.98
C ARG A 87 0.13 -2.44 5.75
N ILE A 88 -0.87 -1.84 5.09
CA ILE A 88 -2.18 -1.53 5.70
C ILE A 88 -2.88 -2.82 6.16
N ALA A 89 -2.95 -3.85 5.30
CA ALA A 89 -3.54 -5.14 5.66
C ALA A 89 -2.83 -5.80 6.85
N ASN A 90 -1.50 -5.78 6.86
CA ASN A 90 -0.69 -6.31 7.95
C ASN A 90 -0.91 -5.54 9.26
N SER A 91 -1.07 -4.21 9.21
CA SER A 91 -1.37 -3.40 10.39
C SER A 91 -2.72 -3.78 11.00
N TYR A 92 -3.81 -3.84 10.22
CA TYR A 92 -5.11 -4.28 10.73
C TYR A 92 -5.05 -5.68 11.32
N HIS A 93 -4.40 -6.61 10.62
CA HIS A 93 -4.24 -7.97 11.09
C HIS A 93 -3.48 -8.02 12.43
N THR A 94 -2.41 -7.23 12.56
CA THR A 94 -1.61 -7.14 13.79
C THR A 94 -2.44 -6.59 14.95
N HIS A 95 -3.23 -5.54 14.73
CA HIS A 95 -4.14 -5.03 15.75
C HIS A 95 -5.18 -6.10 16.14
N LYS A 96 -5.80 -6.78 15.18
CA LYS A 96 -6.74 -7.89 15.44
C LYS A 96 -6.11 -8.98 16.30
N MET A 97 -4.92 -9.43 15.93
CA MET A 97 -4.19 -10.47 16.66
C MET A 97 -3.80 -10.04 18.07
N TYR A 98 -3.50 -8.76 18.28
CA TYR A 98 -3.21 -8.23 19.62
C TYR A 98 -4.42 -8.30 20.55
N PHE A 99 -5.63 -8.04 20.06
CA PHE A 99 -6.84 -8.24 20.84
C PHE A 99 -7.05 -9.72 21.14
N TRP A 100 -6.90 -10.58 20.12
CA TRP A 100 -7.15 -12.01 20.27
C TRP A 100 -6.14 -12.73 21.15
N SER A 101 -4.87 -12.33 21.15
CA SER A 101 -3.86 -12.94 22.03
C SER A 101 -4.20 -12.73 23.50
N GLN A 102 -4.64 -11.53 23.87
CA GLN A 102 -4.98 -11.19 25.25
C GLN A 102 -6.30 -11.79 25.71
N LEU A 103 -7.31 -11.82 24.82
CA LEU A 103 -8.56 -12.54 25.11
C LEU A 103 -8.32 -14.04 25.30
N ARG A 104 -7.41 -14.63 24.51
CA ARG A 104 -7.01 -16.04 24.68
C ARG A 104 -6.24 -16.27 25.97
N GLU A 105 -5.29 -15.41 26.32
CA GLU A 105 -4.56 -15.46 27.59
C GLU A 105 -5.52 -15.38 28.78
N ALA A 106 -6.49 -14.46 28.76
CA ALA A 106 -7.49 -14.35 29.81
C ALA A 106 -8.40 -15.59 29.92
N ASN A 107 -8.82 -16.15 28.78
CA ASN A 107 -9.63 -17.37 28.77
C ASN A 107 -8.82 -18.60 29.26
N ALA A 108 -7.55 -18.71 28.89
CA ALA A 108 -6.66 -19.79 29.33
C ALA A 108 -6.37 -19.74 30.84
N ASN A 109 -6.30 -18.53 31.41
CA ASN A 109 -6.10 -18.31 32.83
C ASN A 109 -7.40 -18.41 33.66
N GLU A 110 -8.53 -18.78 33.03
CA GLU A 110 -9.87 -18.78 33.65
C GLU A 110 -10.19 -17.46 34.36
N THR A 111 -9.69 -16.35 33.81
CA THR A 111 -9.88 -15.02 34.36
C THR A 111 -11.33 -14.60 34.11
N PHE A 112 -12.20 -14.83 35.10
CA PHE A 112 -13.60 -14.42 35.10
C PHE A 112 -13.74 -12.92 35.34
N VAL A 113 -13.25 -12.13 34.38
CA VAL A 113 -13.34 -10.69 34.42
C VAL A 113 -14.45 -10.24 33.46
N PRO A 114 -15.47 -9.49 33.93
CA PRO A 114 -16.65 -9.18 33.13
C PRO A 114 -16.39 -8.11 32.04
N GLN A 115 -15.34 -7.31 32.17
CA GLN A 115 -15.09 -6.13 31.34
C GLN A 115 -13.83 -6.28 30.49
N LEU A 116 -13.92 -6.00 29.20
CA LEU A 116 -12.84 -6.16 28.22
C LEU A 116 -11.66 -5.26 28.52
N TRP A 117 -11.89 -4.06 29.04
CA TRP A 117 -10.81 -3.12 29.32
C TRP A 117 -9.84 -3.62 30.41
N GLN A 118 -10.32 -4.49 31.31
CA GLN A 118 -9.51 -5.10 32.37
C GLN A 118 -8.64 -6.24 31.82
N ILE A 119 -9.06 -6.86 30.72
CA ILE A 119 -8.33 -7.96 30.04
C ILE A 119 -7.29 -7.38 29.09
N LEU A 120 -7.70 -6.44 28.24
CA LEU A 120 -6.83 -5.80 27.29
C LEU A 120 -5.80 -4.95 28.05
N LYS A 121 -4.59 -4.82 27.53
CA LYS A 121 -3.46 -4.08 28.07
C LYS A 121 -3.18 -2.92 27.11
N SER A 122 -2.58 -1.85 27.63
CA SER A 122 -2.16 -0.72 26.80
C SER A 122 -1.06 -1.14 25.81
N GLN A 123 -1.18 -0.72 24.55
CA GLN A 123 -0.09 -0.86 23.59
C GLN A 123 0.99 0.19 23.86
N VAL A 124 2.26 -0.22 23.86
CA VAL A 124 3.40 0.65 24.16
C VAL A 124 4.06 1.20 22.89
N ALA A 125 3.61 0.80 21.70
CA ALA A 125 4.17 1.27 20.43
C ALA A 125 3.09 1.39 19.36
N GLY A 126 2.91 2.61 18.83
CA GLY A 126 2.18 2.90 17.61
C GLY A 126 3.11 3.64 16.65
N SER A 127 3.01 3.36 15.35
CA SER A 127 3.75 4.12 14.34
C SER A 127 3.12 5.52 14.23
N GLU A 128 3.86 6.58 14.53
CA GLU A 128 3.36 7.96 14.32
C GLU A 128 3.22 8.32 12.84
N THR A 129 3.92 7.59 11.97
CA THR A 129 3.86 7.82 10.52
C THR A 129 2.74 6.98 9.90
N GLY A 130 1.63 7.63 9.58
CA GLY A 130 0.53 7.04 8.83
C GLY A 130 0.96 6.63 7.42
N VAL A 131 0.30 5.62 6.85
CA VAL A 131 0.51 5.25 5.45
C VAL A 131 -0.31 6.18 4.57
N SER A 132 0.34 6.83 3.59
CA SER A 132 -0.34 7.67 2.60
C SER A 132 0.14 7.33 1.19
N PHE A 133 -0.72 7.56 0.20
CA PHE A 133 -0.42 7.34 -1.21
C PHE A 133 -0.13 8.67 -1.89
N SER A 134 0.92 8.71 -2.71
CA SER A 134 1.16 9.83 -3.62
C SER A 134 0.26 9.70 -4.86
N ALA A 135 0.03 10.80 -5.58
CA ALA A 135 -0.75 10.75 -6.81
C ALA A 135 -0.11 9.83 -7.86
N GLU A 136 1.22 9.85 -7.96
CA GLU A 136 2.01 9.06 -8.92
C GLU A 136 1.90 7.55 -8.68
N GLU A 137 1.75 7.13 -7.42
CA GLU A 137 1.54 5.75 -7.00
C GLU A 137 0.18 5.20 -7.45
N LEU A 138 -0.81 6.07 -7.62
CA LEU A 138 -2.18 5.69 -7.99
C LEU A 138 -2.40 5.71 -9.52
N VAL A 139 -1.50 6.33 -10.30
CA VAL A 139 -1.56 6.37 -11.77
C VAL A 139 -1.67 4.96 -12.40
N PRO A 140 -0.94 3.93 -11.96
CA PRO A 140 -1.08 2.59 -12.53
C PRO A 140 -2.49 2.01 -12.40
N LEU A 141 -3.22 2.29 -11.31
CA LEU A 141 -4.62 1.86 -11.15
C LEU A 141 -5.54 2.60 -12.11
N GLN A 142 -5.28 3.89 -12.36
CA GLN A 142 -6.00 4.67 -13.35
C GLN A 142 -5.77 4.13 -14.77
N LEU A 143 -4.52 3.79 -15.13
CA LEU A 143 -4.17 3.18 -16.41
C LEU A 143 -4.78 1.78 -16.59
N ALA A 144 -4.96 1.04 -15.50
CA ALA A 144 -5.67 -0.23 -15.48
C ALA A 144 -7.21 -0.09 -15.52
N GLY A 145 -7.76 1.14 -15.52
CA GLY A 145 -9.20 1.39 -15.52
C GLY A 145 -9.88 1.04 -14.20
N LYS A 146 -9.14 0.98 -13.09
CA LYS A 146 -9.62 0.59 -11.76
C LYS A 146 -9.68 1.80 -10.82
N THR A 147 -10.46 2.82 -11.19
CA THR A 147 -10.61 4.06 -10.41
C THR A 147 -11.23 3.84 -9.04
N ASP A 148 -12.11 2.83 -8.90
CA ASP A 148 -12.76 2.52 -7.62
C ASP A 148 -11.73 2.09 -6.56
N LEU A 149 -10.71 1.32 -6.97
CA LEU A 149 -9.63 0.88 -6.09
C LEU A 149 -8.77 2.04 -5.58
N ILE A 150 -8.68 3.15 -6.32
CA ILE A 150 -7.95 4.36 -5.89
C ILE A 150 -8.62 4.94 -4.64
N ASN A 151 -9.95 5.07 -4.68
CA ASN A 151 -10.73 5.58 -3.56
C ASN A 151 -10.69 4.62 -2.37
N GLU A 152 -10.77 3.30 -2.61
CA GLU A 152 -10.69 2.30 -1.55
C GLU A 152 -9.32 2.31 -0.85
N CYS A 153 -8.21 2.44 -1.59
CA CYS A 153 -6.87 2.60 -1.03
C CYS A 153 -6.78 3.81 -0.10
N GLY A 154 -7.24 4.98 -0.56
CA GLY A 154 -7.25 6.21 0.24
C GLY A 154 -8.11 6.07 1.50
N LEU A 155 -9.34 5.59 1.35
CA LEU A 155 -10.27 5.42 2.47
C LEU A 155 -9.74 4.47 3.53
N LEU A 156 -9.14 3.34 3.12
CA LEU A 156 -8.63 2.34 4.05
C LEU A 156 -7.39 2.84 4.81
N ALA A 157 -6.54 3.64 4.16
CA ALA A 157 -5.41 4.30 4.79
C ALA A 157 -5.85 5.31 5.86
N GLU A 158 -6.86 6.13 5.56
CA GLU A 158 -7.44 7.07 6.54
C GLU A 158 -8.07 6.34 7.73
N ARG A 159 -8.82 5.26 7.46
CA ARG A 159 -9.42 4.44 8.53
C ARG A 159 -8.36 3.79 9.42
N LEU A 160 -7.20 3.43 8.87
CA LEU A 160 -6.10 2.88 9.66
C LEU A 160 -5.57 3.94 10.63
N GLN A 161 -5.39 5.19 10.17
CA GLN A 161 -4.98 6.29 11.05
C GLN A 161 -6.00 6.55 12.15
N VAL A 162 -7.31 6.45 11.85
CA VAL A 162 -8.38 6.58 12.85
C VAL A 162 -8.27 5.47 13.90
N VAL A 163 -8.05 4.22 13.49
CA VAL A 163 -7.84 3.08 14.39
C VAL A 163 -6.59 3.27 15.26
N GLU A 164 -5.46 3.67 14.67
CA GLU A 164 -4.20 3.90 15.39
C GLU A 164 -4.36 5.02 16.43
N ARG A 165 -5.02 6.13 16.07
CA ARG A 165 -5.38 7.20 17.03
C ARG A 165 -6.35 6.70 18.09
N GLY A 166 -7.32 5.87 17.73
CA GLY A 166 -8.24 5.23 18.66
C GLY A 166 -7.52 4.37 19.69
N MET A 167 -6.48 3.63 19.31
CA MET A 167 -5.65 2.85 20.25
C MET A 167 -4.85 3.72 21.22
N ILE A 168 -4.36 4.87 20.75
CA ILE A 168 -3.68 5.86 21.61
C ILE A 168 -4.68 6.45 22.61
N GLU A 169 -5.86 6.85 22.13
CA GLU A 169 -6.93 7.41 22.97
C GLU A 169 -7.41 6.40 24.02
N TYR A 170 -7.59 5.13 23.63
CA TYR A 170 -7.88 4.04 24.57
C TYR A 170 -6.84 3.97 25.69
N THR A 171 -5.56 4.06 25.34
CA THR A 171 -4.47 4.03 26.31
C THR A 171 -4.52 5.23 27.26
N SER A 172 -4.88 6.41 26.74
CA SER A 172 -5.09 7.63 27.54
C SER A 172 -6.25 7.45 28.53
N LEU A 173 -7.44 7.07 28.05
CA LEU A 173 -8.63 6.86 28.87
C LEU A 173 -8.41 5.78 29.95
N ARG A 174 -7.68 4.72 29.60
CA ARG A 174 -7.29 3.69 30.56
C ARG A 174 -6.38 4.25 31.65
N ARG A 175 -5.36 5.03 31.30
CA ARG A 175 -4.45 5.66 32.29
C ARG A 175 -5.20 6.62 33.21
N GLU A 176 -6.16 7.39 32.70
CA GLU A 176 -7.02 8.23 33.54
C GLU A 176 -7.79 7.42 34.58
N MET A 177 -8.35 6.28 34.16
CA MET A 177 -9.07 5.40 35.08
C MET A 177 -8.14 4.73 36.08
N GLU A 178 -6.96 4.27 35.64
CA GLU A 178 -5.93 3.73 36.54
C GLU A 178 -5.48 4.79 37.56
N ALA A 179 -5.32 6.04 37.16
CA ALA A 179 -4.97 7.15 38.05
C ALA A 179 -6.07 7.44 39.09
N LEU A 180 -7.35 7.23 38.76
CA LEU A 180 -8.45 7.33 39.74
C LEU A 180 -8.48 6.17 40.74
N LEU A 181 -7.94 5.01 40.35
CA LEU A 181 -8.00 3.78 41.13
C LEU A 181 -6.71 3.51 41.92
N ILE A 182 -5.61 4.21 41.61
CA ILE A 182 -4.27 3.92 42.16
C ILE A 182 -4.22 4.06 43.68
N ASP A 183 -4.82 5.12 44.23
CA ASP A 183 -4.85 5.40 45.68
C ASP A 183 -5.70 4.39 46.46
N HIS A 184 -6.50 3.60 45.75
CA HIS A 184 -7.41 2.59 46.29
C HIS A 184 -6.96 1.17 45.93
N SER A 185 -5.76 1.02 45.38
CA SER A 185 -5.20 -0.26 44.93
C SER A 185 -4.06 -0.71 45.85
N ARG A 186 -4.12 -1.97 46.30
CA ARG A 186 -3.04 -2.61 47.07
C ARG A 186 -2.52 -3.86 46.37
N LYS A 187 -1.20 -4.06 46.39
CA LYS A 187 -0.58 -5.28 45.87
C LYS A 187 -0.70 -6.40 46.89
N LEU A 188 -1.25 -7.54 46.47
CA LEU A 188 -1.35 -8.77 47.25
C LEU A 188 -0.02 -9.53 47.23
N PRO A 189 0.22 -10.44 48.21
CA PRO A 189 1.46 -11.23 48.31
C PRO A 189 1.74 -12.11 47.10
N ASP A 190 0.71 -12.47 46.34
CA ASP A 190 0.78 -13.28 45.11
C ASP A 190 1.05 -12.44 43.85
N GLY A 191 1.27 -11.13 44.02
CA GLY A 191 1.54 -10.20 42.92
C GLY A 191 0.29 -9.65 42.23
N ARG A 192 -0.93 -10.09 42.61
CA ARG A 192 -2.18 -9.51 42.10
C ARG A 192 -2.42 -8.13 42.72
N VAL A 193 -3.18 -7.28 42.03
CA VAL A 193 -3.59 -5.97 42.54
C VAL A 193 -5.06 -6.06 42.94
N LEU A 194 -5.37 -5.75 44.19
CA LEU A 194 -6.73 -5.62 44.67
C LEU A 194 -7.08 -4.13 44.77
N THR A 195 -8.13 -3.72 44.07
CA THR A 195 -8.65 -2.36 44.11
C THR A 195 -9.98 -2.33 44.85
N GLU A 196 -10.04 -1.60 45.97
CA GLU A 196 -11.27 -1.42 46.76
C GLU A 196 -11.84 -0.02 46.49
N VAL A 197 -12.80 0.09 45.57
CA VAL A 197 -13.36 1.39 45.18
C VAL A 197 -14.28 1.94 46.28
N PRO A 198 -14.03 3.15 46.81
CA PRO A 198 -14.92 3.82 47.75
C PRO A 198 -16.31 4.10 47.15
N LYS A 199 -17.36 4.10 47.99
CA LYS A 199 -18.75 4.29 47.53
C LYS A 199 -18.98 5.64 46.85
N ASP A 200 -18.27 6.67 47.27
CA ASP A 200 -18.29 8.03 46.70
C ASP A 200 -17.70 8.08 45.28
N LEU A 201 -16.85 7.12 44.90
CA LEU A 201 -16.25 7.03 43.57
C LEU A 201 -16.94 6.01 42.65
N TRP A 202 -17.88 5.21 43.15
CA TRP A 202 -18.55 4.15 42.37
C TRP A 202 -19.21 4.65 41.10
N GLU A 203 -19.98 5.73 41.17
CA GLU A 203 -20.69 6.26 40.00
C GLU A 203 -19.70 6.72 38.92
N LYS A 204 -18.67 7.47 39.32
CA LYS A 204 -17.64 7.98 38.41
C LYS A 204 -16.84 6.85 37.74
N VAL A 205 -16.48 5.82 38.52
CA VAL A 205 -15.75 4.65 38.02
C VAL A 205 -16.64 3.80 37.10
N SER A 206 -17.91 3.59 37.47
CA SER A 206 -18.87 2.86 36.64
C SER A 206 -19.06 3.53 35.28
N MET A 207 -19.29 4.85 35.26
CA MET A 207 -19.45 5.60 34.01
C MET A 207 -18.20 5.53 33.11
N LYS A 208 -17.00 5.70 33.69
CA LYS A 208 -15.75 5.59 32.92
C LYS A 208 -15.50 4.17 32.43
N SER A 209 -15.82 3.17 33.22
CA SER A 209 -15.73 1.76 32.85
C SER A 209 -16.65 1.43 31.66
N ASP A 210 -17.93 1.84 31.73
CA ASP A 210 -18.89 1.62 30.64
C ASP A 210 -18.48 2.35 29.35
N THR A 211 -17.98 3.58 29.48
CA THR A 211 -17.45 4.35 28.35
C THR A 211 -16.27 3.63 27.69
N LEU A 212 -15.33 3.13 28.49
CA LEU A 212 -14.14 2.42 28.00
C LEU A 212 -14.52 1.07 27.36
N GLU A 213 -15.50 0.39 27.91
CA GLU A 213 -16.05 -0.87 27.39
C GLU A 213 -16.76 -0.68 26.04
N GLN A 214 -17.53 0.40 25.88
CA GLN A 214 -18.15 0.72 24.60
C GLN A 214 -17.10 1.11 23.55
N PHE A 215 -16.13 1.92 23.95
CA PHE A 215 -15.03 2.37 23.09
C PHE A 215 -14.25 1.18 22.53
N ILE A 216 -13.82 0.25 23.39
CA ILE A 216 -13.00 -0.89 23.00
C ILE A 216 -13.76 -1.89 22.10
N ARG A 217 -15.08 -2.02 22.30
CA ARG A 217 -15.95 -2.84 21.45
C ARG A 217 -16.11 -2.24 20.06
N GLY A 218 -16.33 -0.93 19.99
CA GLY A 218 -16.39 -0.20 18.71
C GLY A 218 -15.09 -0.35 17.94
N LEU A 219 -13.97 -0.08 18.59
CA LEU A 219 -12.63 -0.18 17.99
C LEU A 219 -12.33 -1.59 17.48
N TYR A 220 -12.66 -2.64 18.25
CA TYR A 220 -12.48 -4.02 17.82
C TYR A 220 -13.37 -4.40 16.62
N ALA A 221 -14.62 -3.92 16.60
CA ALA A 221 -15.54 -4.15 15.48
C ALA A 221 -14.99 -3.51 14.19
N ASP A 222 -14.49 -2.27 14.28
CA ASP A 222 -13.89 -1.55 13.16
C ASP A 222 -12.65 -2.27 12.62
N ILE A 223 -11.72 -2.66 13.52
CA ILE A 223 -10.51 -3.42 13.15
C ILE A 223 -10.87 -4.71 12.43
N THR A 224 -11.86 -5.45 12.93
CA THR A 224 -12.26 -6.75 12.36
C THR A 224 -12.90 -6.57 10.97
N ALA A 225 -13.77 -5.57 10.82
CA ALA A 225 -14.38 -5.25 9.53
C ALA A 225 -13.33 -4.79 8.51
N ASP A 226 -12.33 -4.03 8.95
CA ASP A 226 -11.33 -3.44 8.07
C ASP A 226 -10.19 -4.39 7.72
N ASP A 227 -9.84 -5.35 8.59
CA ASP A 227 -8.95 -6.46 8.24
C ASP A 227 -9.49 -7.25 7.04
N ALA A 228 -10.77 -7.59 7.04
CA ALA A 228 -11.41 -8.31 5.94
C ALA A 228 -11.42 -7.48 4.64
N LYS A 229 -11.75 -6.18 4.74
CA LYS A 229 -11.70 -5.26 3.60
C LYS A 229 -10.28 -5.08 3.07
N ALA A 230 -9.27 -5.00 3.94
CA ALA A 230 -7.88 -4.84 3.57
C ALA A 230 -7.34 -6.05 2.79
N LYS A 231 -7.65 -7.27 3.24
CA LYS A 231 -7.31 -8.51 2.51
C LYS A 231 -7.95 -8.55 1.12
N THR A 232 -9.22 -8.13 1.02
CA THR A 232 -9.97 -8.09 -0.25
C THR A 232 -9.40 -7.04 -1.20
N LEU A 233 -9.11 -5.83 -0.70
CA LEU A 233 -8.50 -4.75 -1.47
C LEU A 233 -7.13 -5.15 -1.99
N CYS A 234 -6.30 -5.73 -1.13
CA CYS A 234 -4.95 -6.13 -1.51
C CYS A 234 -4.95 -7.23 -2.59
N SER A 235 -5.88 -8.18 -2.51
CA SER A 235 -6.12 -9.17 -3.59
C SER A 235 -6.58 -8.48 -4.89
N SER A 236 -7.52 -7.54 -4.81
CA SER A 236 -8.06 -6.82 -5.97
C SER A 236 -7.01 -5.95 -6.68
N VAL A 237 -6.15 -5.26 -5.91
CA VAL A 237 -5.03 -4.47 -6.43
C VAL A 237 -3.97 -5.38 -7.07
N SER A 238 -3.65 -6.49 -6.40
CA SER A 238 -2.74 -7.52 -6.93
C SER A 238 -3.22 -8.07 -8.28
N GLU A 239 -4.50 -8.42 -8.40
CA GLU A 239 -5.12 -8.89 -9.64
C GLU A 239 -5.13 -7.82 -10.73
N ALA A 240 -5.47 -6.58 -10.39
CA ALA A 240 -5.49 -5.45 -11.32
C ALA A 240 -4.10 -5.23 -11.95
N PHE A 241 -3.04 -5.24 -11.14
CA PHE A 241 -1.67 -5.09 -11.65
C PHE A 241 -1.21 -6.33 -12.40
N ALA A 242 -1.53 -7.53 -11.93
CA ALA A 242 -1.18 -8.77 -12.63
C ALA A 242 -1.81 -8.85 -14.03
N ALA A 243 -3.02 -8.31 -14.22
CA ALA A 243 -3.70 -8.23 -15.50
C ALA A 243 -3.16 -7.11 -16.41
N HIS A 244 -2.70 -6.00 -15.84
CA HIS A 244 -2.22 -4.85 -16.60
C HIS A 244 -0.79 -5.01 -17.13
N PHE A 245 0.11 -5.60 -16.35
CA PHE A 245 1.53 -5.70 -16.69
C PHE A 245 1.90 -7.07 -17.30
N GLN A 246 2.80 -7.06 -18.28
CA GLN A 246 3.24 -8.28 -19.00
C GLN A 246 3.88 -9.34 -18.09
N ASN A 247 4.55 -8.92 -17.00
CA ASN A 247 5.10 -9.83 -15.98
C ASN A 247 4.23 -9.79 -14.71
N GLY A 248 2.97 -10.22 -14.84
CA GLY A 248 1.99 -10.13 -13.76
C GLY A 248 2.33 -10.94 -12.50
N LEU A 249 3.23 -11.93 -12.60
CA LEU A 249 3.60 -12.81 -11.48
C LEU A 249 4.22 -12.05 -10.30
N LYS A 250 5.00 -11.00 -10.54
CA LYS A 250 5.62 -10.19 -9.48
C LYS A 250 4.62 -9.39 -8.65
N PHE A 251 3.40 -9.22 -9.16
CA PHE A 251 2.33 -8.51 -8.46
C PHE A 251 1.42 -9.45 -7.66
N LYS A 252 1.56 -10.78 -7.81
CA LYS A 252 0.73 -11.73 -7.07
C LYS A 252 1.11 -11.75 -5.60
N MET A 253 0.16 -11.44 -4.74
CA MET A 253 0.31 -11.54 -3.29
C MET A 253 -0.29 -12.85 -2.77
N LYS A 254 0.30 -13.37 -1.71
CA LYS A 254 -0.23 -14.49 -0.94
C LYS A 254 -0.43 -14.03 0.50
N PHE A 255 -1.63 -14.24 1.01
CA PHE A 255 -1.91 -14.08 2.43
C PHE A 255 -1.59 -15.39 3.14
N VAL A 256 -1.07 -15.27 4.36
CA VAL A 256 -1.05 -16.39 5.29
C VAL A 256 -2.47 -16.48 5.84
N ASP A 257 -3.15 -17.58 5.57
CA ASP A 257 -4.48 -17.80 6.11
C ASP A 257 -4.40 -17.95 7.63
N ASP A 258 -5.36 -17.33 8.33
CA ASP A 258 -5.39 -17.32 9.79
C ASP A 258 -5.35 -18.79 10.33
N GLU A 259 -5.89 -19.78 9.60
CA GLU A 259 -5.90 -21.20 9.98
C GLU A 259 -4.53 -21.89 10.02
N GLU A 260 -3.60 -21.56 9.11
CA GLU A 260 -2.27 -22.22 9.07
C GLU A 260 -1.39 -21.81 10.25
N GLN A 261 -1.55 -20.58 10.75
CA GLN A 261 -0.84 -20.09 11.93
C GLN A 261 -1.36 -20.72 13.23
N TYR A 262 -2.63 -21.15 13.29
CA TYR A 262 -3.21 -21.79 14.48
C TYR A 262 -2.79 -23.25 14.65
N SER A 263 -2.37 -23.94 13.58
CA SER A 263 -1.91 -25.33 13.64
C SER A 263 -0.49 -25.51 14.19
N LEU A 264 0.35 -24.46 14.25
CA LEU A 264 1.78 -24.65 14.51
C LEU A 264 2.21 -24.64 15.99
N HIS A 265 1.34 -24.27 16.94
CA HIS A 265 1.76 -24.12 18.34
C HIS A 265 0.84 -24.69 19.43
N VAL A 266 -0.19 -25.47 19.08
CA VAL A 266 -0.92 -26.24 20.09
C VAL A 266 -1.16 -27.65 19.53
N PRO A 267 -0.57 -28.71 20.11
CA PRO A 267 -0.88 -30.07 19.69
C PRO A 267 -2.37 -30.34 19.98
N LEU A 268 -3.20 -30.33 18.94
CA LEU A 268 -4.66 -30.44 19.02
C LEU A 268 -5.15 -31.81 19.54
N ASP A 269 -4.27 -32.81 19.61
CA ASP A 269 -4.63 -34.18 20.02
C ASP A 269 -5.08 -34.29 21.49
N HIS A 270 -4.88 -33.24 22.29
CA HIS A 270 -5.19 -33.24 23.72
C HIS A 270 -6.32 -32.31 24.13
N TYR A 271 -7.11 -31.72 23.22
CA TYR A 271 -8.18 -30.80 23.63
C TYR A 271 -9.57 -31.17 23.09
N ILE A 272 -10.55 -31.25 23.98
CA ILE A 272 -11.98 -31.33 23.62
C ILE A 272 -12.50 -29.90 23.50
N VAL A 273 -12.96 -29.52 22.30
CA VAL A 273 -13.65 -28.25 22.07
C VAL A 273 -15.06 -28.34 22.64
N LYS A 274 -15.29 -27.71 23.79
CA LYS A 274 -16.65 -27.49 24.32
C LYS A 274 -17.14 -26.13 23.87
N LYS A 275 -18.23 -26.12 23.10
CA LYS A 275 -18.99 -24.89 22.77
C LYS A 275 -20.06 -24.70 23.83
N ARG A 276 -19.98 -23.63 24.61
CA ARG A 276 -21.02 -23.24 25.57
C ARG A 276 -21.70 -21.99 25.05
N MET A 277 -23.02 -22.04 24.95
CA MET A 277 -23.83 -20.88 24.59
C MET A 277 -24.10 -20.12 25.88
N LEU A 278 -23.71 -18.85 25.92
CA LEU A 278 -23.97 -17.97 27.05
C LEU A 278 -24.82 -16.79 26.56
N ARG A 279 -25.59 -16.24 27.50
CA ARG A 279 -26.48 -15.11 27.27
C ARG A 279 -26.05 -13.99 28.22
N ASP A 280 -25.82 -12.79 27.70
CA ASP A 280 -25.58 -11.64 28.58
C ASP A 280 -26.87 -11.15 29.24
N ASN A 281 -26.69 -10.16 30.12
CA ASN A 281 -27.77 -9.45 30.81
C ASN A 281 -28.69 -8.66 29.86
N GLN A 282 -28.30 -8.49 28.58
CA GLN A 282 -29.08 -7.83 27.54
C GLN A 282 -29.80 -8.83 26.62
N GLY A 283 -29.64 -10.14 26.85
CA GLY A 283 -30.29 -11.20 26.09
C GLY A 283 -29.55 -11.63 24.82
N ASN A 284 -28.38 -11.07 24.53
CA ASN A 284 -27.56 -11.44 23.37
C ASN A 284 -26.90 -12.80 23.60
N LEU A 285 -26.93 -13.65 22.57
CA LEU A 285 -26.31 -14.96 22.61
C LEU A 285 -24.90 -14.89 22.05
N PHE A 286 -23.93 -15.43 22.78
CA PHE A 286 -22.57 -15.61 22.30
C PHE A 286 -22.06 -17.00 22.62
N PHE A 287 -21.25 -17.52 21.70
CA PHE A 287 -20.64 -18.83 21.83
C PHE A 287 -19.27 -18.69 22.49
N LEU A 288 -19.15 -19.18 23.71
CA LEU A 288 -17.86 -19.36 24.35
C LEU A 288 -17.29 -20.70 23.88
N ARG A 289 -16.18 -20.66 23.14
CA ARG A 289 -15.37 -21.85 22.85
C ARG A 289 -14.37 -22.01 24.00
N SER A 290 -14.56 -23.03 24.81
CA SER A 290 -13.59 -23.46 25.81
C SER A 290 -12.84 -24.68 25.30
N TYR A 291 -11.52 -24.65 25.36
CA TYR A 291 -10.66 -25.79 25.05
C TYR A 291 -10.32 -26.46 26.37
N ALA A 292 -10.85 -27.67 26.61
CA ALA A 292 -10.52 -28.44 27.79
C ALA A 292 -9.46 -29.48 27.43
N LEU A 293 -8.40 -29.61 28.23
CA LEU A 293 -7.47 -30.73 28.10
C LEU A 293 -8.24 -32.06 28.28
N LYS A 294 -7.92 -33.02 27.44
CA LYS A 294 -8.47 -34.37 27.44
C LYS A 294 -7.98 -35.15 28.65
#